data_AF-A0A530BTE4-F1
#
_entry.id   AF-A0A530BTE4-F1
#
_cell.length_a   1.000
_cell.length_b   1.000
_cell.length_c   1.000
_cell.angle_alpha   90.00
_cell.angle_beta   90.00
_cell.angle_gamma   90.00
#
_symmetry.space_group_name_H-M   'P 1'
#
loop_
_entity.id
_entity.type
_entity.pdbx_description
1 polymer ?
#
loop_
_entity_poly.entity_id
_entity_poly.type
_entity_poly.pdbx_seq_one_letter_code
_entity_poly.pdbx_strand_id
1 'polypeptide(L)'
;EPEFFAAMVNDRSISVDPDDDIFDSDEDDDLDFADEPPVQRRATPTAKVQNFRSDAATRVEAPAPRPAPGARVQREAQTSLIGSDKFEMPSLHFLSEPKNVVRDASLSKDALEQNARLLEGVLEDFGVKGEIIHVRPGPVVTLYELEPAPGIKSSRVIGLSDDIARSMSAIACRVAVVPGRNAIGIELPNAKRETVYLREIMASRDFETTKAKLALALGKTINGEAVIVDIAKMPHVLVAGTTGSGKSVAINTMILSLLYRLTPQECRLIMIDPKMLELSVYDGIPHLLTPVVTDPKKAVVALKWTVREMEDRYRKMSKVGVRNIDGFNARVQLAEKKGEKISRTVQTGFDRQTGEAIYETEDLDLEPMPYIVVIIDEMADLMMVAGKDIEGAVQRLAQMARAAGIHVIMATQRPSVDVITGTIKANFPTRISFQVTSKIDSRTILGEQGAEQLLGMGDMLYMAGGGRIQRVHGPFVSDDEVERIVAHLKLQGVPEYLDAITEDDDEDDEDEGSGKGGSGGGGGGNFEDSDDPYDQAVAVVLRDGKASTSYIQRRLGIGYNRAASIIEKMEKEGIVGPANHAGKREILVPTEEDKF
;
A
#
# COMPACT_ATOMS: atom_id res chain seq x y z
N GLU A 1 -11.91 -15.79 -49.46
CA GLU A 1 -12.15 -14.85 -50.57
C GLU A 1 -11.50 -13.52 -50.25
N PRO A 2 -10.45 -13.11 -50.98
CA PRO A 2 -9.93 -11.75 -50.94
C PRO A 2 -10.04 -11.13 -52.34
N GLU A 3 -11.07 -10.32 -52.57
CA GLU A 3 -11.14 -9.46 -53.76
C GLU A 3 -11.79 -8.14 -53.36
N PHE A 4 -10.97 -7.13 -53.09
CA PHE A 4 -11.39 -5.73 -53.22
C PHE A 4 -10.15 -4.85 -53.19
N PHE A 5 -9.32 -4.84 -54.25
CA PHE A 5 -8.46 -3.71 -54.62
C PHE A 5 -7.80 -4.00 -55.98
N ALA A 6 -8.52 -3.67 -57.05
CA ALA A 6 -7.96 -3.51 -58.39
C ALA A 6 -8.78 -2.46 -59.15
N ALA A 7 -8.23 -1.26 -59.34
CA ALA A 7 -8.45 -0.44 -60.54
C ALA A 7 -7.57 0.84 -60.52
N MET A 8 -6.94 1.10 -61.68
CA MET A 8 -6.16 2.28 -62.12
C MET A 8 -4.71 2.33 -61.62
N VAL A 9 -3.66 1.87 -62.33
CA VAL A 9 -3.25 1.89 -63.76
C VAL A 9 -3.00 3.28 -64.35
N ASN A 10 -1.72 3.48 -64.71
CA ASN A 10 -1.07 4.51 -65.53
C ASN A 10 -1.01 5.93 -64.94
N ASP A 11 0.10 6.68 -65.01
CA ASP A 11 1.05 6.81 -66.09
C ASP A 11 2.36 7.49 -65.58
N ARG A 12 3.44 7.32 -66.35
CA ARG A 12 4.68 8.13 -66.45
C ARG A 12 6.00 7.61 -65.84
N SER A 13 6.71 6.92 -66.74
CA SER A 13 8.15 6.67 -66.87
C SER A 13 8.99 7.94 -67.15
N ILE A 14 10.33 7.74 -67.15
CA ILE A 14 11.48 8.54 -67.69
C ILE A 14 12.49 8.81 -66.55
N SER A 15 13.45 7.92 -66.28
CA SER A 15 14.74 7.61 -66.96
C SER A 15 15.86 8.60 -66.67
N VAL A 16 16.93 8.06 -66.07
CA VAL A 16 18.20 8.69 -65.67
C VAL A 16 19.24 8.42 -66.77
N ASP A 17 20.11 9.40 -67.08
CA ASP A 17 21.53 9.14 -67.35
C ASP A 17 22.40 10.43 -67.18
N PRO A 18 23.73 10.29 -66.95
CA PRO A 18 24.63 11.31 -66.41
C PRO A 18 25.68 11.82 -67.42
N ASP A 19 26.62 12.62 -66.89
CA ASP A 19 27.89 13.10 -67.46
C ASP A 19 27.85 14.32 -68.38
N ASP A 20 28.53 15.40 -67.96
CA ASP A 20 29.51 16.12 -68.79
C ASP A 20 30.35 17.10 -67.95
N ASP A 21 31.67 16.97 -68.11
CA ASP A 21 32.75 17.76 -67.52
C ASP A 21 33.05 19.07 -68.32
N ILE A 22 34.00 19.85 -67.77
CA ILE A 22 35.05 20.67 -68.41
C ILE A 22 34.79 22.17 -68.75
N PHE A 23 35.50 23.08 -68.06
CA PHE A 23 36.64 23.93 -68.56
C PHE A 23 36.86 25.26 -67.80
N ASP A 24 38.16 25.46 -67.48
CA ASP A 24 38.94 26.64 -67.07
C ASP A 24 38.56 28.04 -67.62
N SER A 25 38.88 29.11 -66.87
CA SER A 25 39.97 30.06 -67.22
C SER A 25 40.07 31.26 -66.26
N ASP A 26 41.31 31.57 -65.88
CA ASP A 26 41.80 32.76 -65.16
C ASP A 26 42.00 33.98 -66.10
N GLU A 27 42.43 35.11 -65.50
CA GLU A 27 42.99 36.37 -66.08
C GLU A 27 41.95 37.44 -66.55
N ASP A 28 42.11 38.75 -66.37
CA ASP A 28 43.06 39.66 -65.69
C ASP A 28 42.48 41.10 -65.71
N ASP A 29 43.24 42.06 -65.15
CA ASP A 29 43.28 43.52 -65.40
C ASP A 29 42.77 44.50 -64.32
N ASP A 30 43.71 44.88 -63.44
CA ASP A 30 44.26 46.22 -63.17
C ASP A 30 43.39 47.49 -63.28
N LEU A 31 43.52 48.37 -62.27
CA LEU A 31 44.00 49.76 -62.47
C LEU A 31 44.18 50.51 -61.12
N ASP A 32 45.44 50.92 -60.87
CA ASP A 32 45.91 51.81 -59.81
C ASP A 32 45.40 53.26 -59.93
N PHE A 33 45.09 53.91 -58.80
CA PHE A 33 45.39 55.34 -58.57
C PHE A 33 45.55 55.63 -57.06
N ALA A 34 46.70 56.18 -56.69
CA ALA A 34 47.07 56.57 -55.34
C ALA A 34 46.81 58.05 -55.01
N ASP A 35 46.71 58.30 -53.70
CA ASP A 35 46.92 59.53 -52.91
C ASP A 35 45.81 60.59 -52.74
N GLU A 36 45.22 60.60 -51.53
CA GLU A 36 45.01 61.81 -50.70
C GLU A 36 44.93 61.48 -49.17
N PRO A 37 45.31 62.40 -48.25
CA PRO A 37 45.64 62.14 -46.84
C PRO A 37 44.41 62.23 -45.88
N PRO A 38 44.55 61.95 -44.55
CA PRO A 38 43.54 61.22 -43.79
C PRO A 38 42.40 62.09 -43.28
N VAL A 39 41.16 61.64 -43.49
CA VAL A 39 39.97 62.19 -42.82
C VAL A 39 39.62 61.28 -41.64
N GLN A 40 39.76 61.82 -40.43
CA GLN A 40 39.25 61.23 -39.19
C GLN A 40 37.76 60.93 -39.32
N ARG A 41 37.39 59.65 -39.45
CA ARG A 41 36.01 59.18 -39.36
C ARG A 41 35.77 58.51 -38.02
N ARG A 42 34.80 59.08 -37.30
CA ARG A 42 34.19 58.62 -36.06
C ARG A 42 33.97 57.10 -36.04
N ALA A 43 34.27 56.51 -34.88
CA ALA A 43 33.96 55.13 -34.52
C ALA A 43 32.51 54.77 -34.87
N THR A 44 32.36 53.81 -35.79
CA THR A 44 31.19 52.94 -35.83
C THR A 44 31.23 52.02 -34.61
N PRO A 45 30.09 51.76 -33.95
CA PRO A 45 30.07 50.85 -32.83
C PRO A 45 30.44 49.46 -33.33
N THR A 46 31.55 48.93 -32.79
CA THR A 46 31.92 47.54 -32.89
C THR A 46 30.68 46.69 -32.60
N ALA A 47 30.30 45.87 -33.58
CA ALA A 47 29.34 44.82 -33.38
C ALA A 47 29.80 44.02 -32.16
N LYS A 48 29.07 44.18 -31.05
CA LYS A 48 29.23 43.32 -29.89
C LYS A 48 28.90 41.93 -30.39
N VAL A 49 29.92 41.13 -30.66
CA VAL A 49 29.81 39.69 -30.65
C VAL A 49 29.29 39.36 -29.26
N GLN A 50 27.97 39.20 -29.16
CA GLN A 50 27.34 38.61 -27.98
C GLN A 50 27.90 37.20 -27.93
N ASN A 51 28.92 37.02 -27.10
CA ASN A 51 29.25 35.72 -26.56
C ASN A 51 27.98 35.19 -25.90
N PHE A 52 27.20 34.38 -26.62
CA PHE A 52 26.28 33.42 -26.04
C PHE A 52 27.11 32.32 -25.36
N ARG A 53 27.90 32.69 -24.35
CA ARG A 53 28.20 31.78 -23.26
C ARG A 53 26.98 31.87 -22.38
N SER A 54 26.05 30.93 -22.53
CA SER A 54 25.01 30.75 -21.52
C SER A 54 25.69 30.63 -20.16
N ASP A 55 25.11 31.28 -19.16
CA ASP A 55 25.58 31.24 -17.78
C ASP A 55 25.53 29.80 -17.26
N ALA A 56 26.64 29.07 -17.44
CA ALA A 56 26.80 27.67 -17.02
C ALA A 56 26.61 27.47 -15.49
N ALA A 57 26.68 28.55 -14.70
CA ALA A 57 26.49 28.52 -13.25
C ALA A 57 25.01 28.56 -12.80
N THR A 58 24.07 28.92 -13.68
CA THR A 58 22.65 29.16 -13.31
C THR A 58 21.71 27.96 -13.48
N ARG A 59 22.15 26.89 -14.15
CA ARG A 59 21.27 25.73 -14.46
C ARG A 59 21.18 24.71 -13.31
N VAL A 60 22.21 24.66 -12.44
CA VAL A 60 22.27 23.73 -11.31
C VAL A 60 21.56 24.31 -10.09
N GLU A 61 20.42 23.73 -9.73
CA GLU A 61 19.67 24.08 -8.53
C GLU A 61 20.30 23.45 -7.28
N ALA A 62 20.12 24.09 -6.12
CA ALA A 62 20.54 23.50 -4.86
C ALA A 62 19.61 22.32 -4.49
N PRO A 63 20.13 21.24 -3.87
CA PRO A 63 19.28 20.17 -3.34
C PRO A 63 18.23 20.72 -2.37
N ALA A 64 17.05 20.10 -2.32
CA ALA A 64 16.02 20.52 -1.35
C ALA A 64 16.53 20.33 0.09
N PRO A 65 16.18 21.23 1.02
CA PRO A 65 16.55 21.07 2.42
C PRO A 65 15.90 19.80 3.00
N ARG A 66 16.59 19.16 3.94
CA ARG A 66 16.04 18.01 4.67
C ARG A 66 14.75 18.41 5.41
N PRO A 67 13.80 17.47 5.59
CA PRO A 67 12.59 17.72 6.36
C PRO A 67 12.92 18.30 7.75
N ALA A 68 12.25 19.39 8.12
CA ALA A 68 12.50 20.05 9.40
C ALA A 68 12.05 19.15 10.56
N PRO A 69 12.86 18.99 11.63
CA PRO A 69 12.50 18.17 12.77
C PRO A 69 11.28 18.74 13.50
N GLY A 70 10.41 17.84 13.96
CA GLY A 70 9.23 18.15 14.77
C GLY A 70 9.55 18.37 16.25
N ALA A 71 8.54 18.82 16.99
CA ALA A 71 8.64 19.03 18.44
C ALA A 71 8.74 17.70 19.20
N ARG A 72 8.23 16.59 18.63
CA ARG A 72 8.31 15.25 19.21
C ARG A 72 9.76 14.83 19.51
N VAL A 73 10.70 15.16 18.62
CA VAL A 73 12.13 14.84 18.81
C VAL A 73 12.69 15.48 20.08
N GLN A 74 12.34 16.74 20.34
CA GLN A 74 12.79 17.46 21.53
C GLN A 74 12.10 16.93 22.80
N ARG A 75 10.81 16.57 22.72
CA ARG A 75 10.07 15.97 23.84
C ARG A 75 10.66 14.62 24.23
N GLU A 76 10.95 13.75 23.26
CA GLU A 76 11.51 12.41 23.52
C GLU A 76 13.01 12.44 23.89
N ALA A 77 13.70 13.56 23.65
CA ALA A 77 15.05 13.78 24.20
C ALA A 77 15.02 14.09 25.71
N GLN A 78 13.88 14.55 26.23
CA GLN A 78 13.65 14.78 27.66
C GLN A 78 12.92 13.56 28.22
N THR A 79 13.67 12.58 28.72
CA THR A 79 13.11 11.34 29.27
C THR A 79 12.15 11.66 30.43
N SER A 80 10.87 11.35 30.28
CA SER A 80 9.90 11.39 31.38
C SER A 80 9.99 10.08 32.16
N LEU A 81 10.22 10.15 33.47
CA LEU A 81 10.36 8.98 34.37
C LEU A 81 9.03 8.52 34.97
N ILE A 82 7.90 9.09 34.55
CA ILE A 82 6.57 8.79 35.10
C ILE A 82 5.90 7.78 34.18
N GLY A 83 5.79 6.53 34.62
CA GLY A 83 4.99 5.51 33.94
C GLY A 83 3.52 5.86 33.99
N SER A 84 2.82 5.72 32.87
CA SER A 84 1.37 5.89 32.79
C SER A 84 0.70 4.53 32.54
N ASP A 85 -0.46 4.27 33.15
CA ASP A 85 -1.27 3.07 32.87
C ASP A 85 -1.95 3.12 31.47
N LYS A 86 -1.47 3.99 30.58
CA LYS A 86 -2.04 4.22 29.24
C LYS A 86 -1.10 3.67 28.19
N PHE A 87 -1.66 3.26 27.06
CA PHE A 87 -0.88 2.83 25.90
C PHE A 87 0.13 3.92 25.48
N GLU A 88 1.41 3.56 25.42
CA GLU A 88 2.53 4.45 25.12
C GLU A 88 3.06 4.18 23.70
N MET A 89 3.03 5.21 22.84
CA MET A 89 3.55 5.07 21.47
C MET A 89 5.04 4.70 21.47
N PRO A 90 5.52 3.88 20.53
CA PRO A 90 6.95 3.58 20.41
C PRO A 90 7.80 4.84 20.28
N SER A 91 8.95 4.89 20.95
CA SER A 91 9.90 6.01 20.84
C SER A 91 10.61 6.00 19.49
N LEU A 92 10.86 7.19 18.93
CA LEU A 92 11.68 7.38 17.75
C LEU A 92 13.14 6.90 17.95
N HIS A 93 13.60 6.73 19.19
CA HIS A 93 14.93 6.19 19.49
C HIS A 93 15.09 4.71 19.16
N PHE A 94 14.01 3.97 18.97
CA PHE A 94 14.08 2.62 18.42
C PHE A 94 14.52 2.61 16.96
N LEU A 95 14.35 3.73 16.24
CA LEU A 95 14.77 3.90 14.86
C LEU A 95 16.14 4.58 14.76
N SER A 96 16.88 4.22 13.73
CA SER A 96 18.22 4.69 13.43
C SER A 96 18.19 6.10 12.88
N GLU A 97 19.14 6.91 13.33
CA GLU A 97 19.33 8.26 12.79
C GLU A 97 20.03 8.22 11.42
N PRO A 98 19.70 9.16 10.53
CA PRO A 98 20.45 9.31 9.29
C PRO A 98 21.91 9.64 9.61
N LYS A 99 22.82 8.83 9.06
CA LYS A 99 24.27 9.09 9.19
C LYS A 99 24.60 10.46 8.59
N ASN A 100 25.51 11.20 9.21
CA ASN A 100 26.01 12.46 8.68
C ASN A 100 26.70 12.21 7.32
N VAL A 101 25.97 12.44 6.24
CA VAL A 101 26.49 12.30 4.88
C VAL A 101 27.48 13.44 4.63
N VAL A 102 28.76 13.11 4.54
CA VAL A 102 29.80 14.01 4.00
C VAL A 102 29.37 14.41 2.60
N ARG A 103 29.37 15.73 2.30
CA ARG A 103 29.03 16.27 0.97
C ARG A 103 29.74 15.46 -0.12
N ASP A 104 28.96 14.81 -0.97
CA ASP A 104 29.50 14.05 -2.10
C ASP A 104 30.14 15.04 -3.09
N ALA A 105 31.45 14.88 -3.34
CA ALA A 105 32.18 15.72 -4.28
C ALA A 105 31.64 15.60 -5.72
N SER A 106 31.02 14.47 -6.06
CA SER A 106 30.38 14.25 -7.37
C SER A 106 29.10 15.08 -7.57
N LEU A 107 28.53 15.64 -6.50
CA LEU A 107 27.38 16.55 -6.55
C LEU A 107 27.81 18.03 -6.50
N SER A 108 29.09 18.33 -6.73
CA SER A 108 29.54 19.70 -6.92
C SER A 108 28.93 20.30 -8.19
N LYS A 109 28.71 21.62 -8.20
CA LYS A 109 28.10 22.32 -9.35
C LYS A 109 28.87 22.07 -10.64
N ASP A 110 30.20 22.10 -10.58
CA ASP A 110 31.05 21.88 -11.75
C ASP A 110 30.94 20.44 -12.30
N ALA A 111 30.85 19.44 -11.41
CA ALA A 111 30.68 18.04 -11.82
C ALA A 111 29.30 17.79 -12.45
N LEU A 112 28.24 18.36 -11.88
CA LEU A 112 26.88 18.27 -12.41
C LEU A 112 26.75 18.93 -13.79
N GLU A 113 27.42 20.07 -13.98
CA GLU A 113 27.47 20.77 -15.28
C GLU A 113 28.27 19.98 -16.33
N GLN A 114 29.40 19.36 -15.94
CA GLN A 114 30.14 18.46 -16.83
C GLN A 114 29.30 17.26 -17.26
N ASN A 115 28.57 16.64 -16.32
CA ASN A 115 27.66 15.55 -16.62
C ASN A 115 26.49 15.99 -17.53
N ALA A 116 25.95 17.19 -17.34
CA ALA A 116 24.91 17.72 -18.23
C ALA A 116 25.40 17.86 -19.67
N ARG A 117 26.62 18.38 -19.88
CA ARG A 117 27.22 18.48 -21.23
C ARG A 117 27.51 17.13 -21.86
N LEU A 118 27.96 16.17 -21.06
CA LEU A 118 28.13 14.79 -21.52
C LEU A 118 26.79 14.20 -21.99
N LEU A 119 25.72 14.42 -21.22
CA LEU A 119 24.37 13.98 -21.57
C LEU A 119 23.86 14.64 -22.85
N GLU A 120 24.09 15.94 -23.04
CA GLU A 120 23.75 16.65 -24.29
C GLU A 120 24.47 16.02 -25.50
N GLY A 121 25.77 15.76 -25.39
CA GLY A 121 26.55 15.09 -26.45
C GLY A 121 26.03 13.69 -26.77
N VAL A 122 25.72 12.89 -25.74
CA VAL A 122 25.14 11.54 -25.92
C VAL A 122 23.78 11.63 -26.63
N LEU A 123 22.92 12.57 -26.25
CA LEU A 123 21.63 12.77 -26.92
C LEU A 123 21.80 13.17 -28.38
N GLU A 124 22.78 14.04 -28.68
CA GLU A 124 23.11 14.46 -30.04
C GLU A 124 23.59 13.30 -30.90
N ASP A 125 24.43 12.40 -30.38
CA ASP A 125 24.90 11.19 -31.07
C ASP A 125 23.73 10.27 -31.50
N PHE A 126 22.65 10.22 -30.72
CA PHE A 126 21.42 9.49 -31.06
C PHE A 126 20.41 10.32 -31.90
N GLY A 127 20.83 11.50 -32.35
CA GLY A 127 20.05 12.40 -33.18
C GLY A 127 18.89 13.07 -32.44
N VAL A 128 18.99 13.21 -31.12
CA VAL A 128 18.06 13.98 -30.27
C VAL A 128 18.72 15.32 -29.96
N LYS A 129 18.29 16.37 -30.67
CA LYS A 129 18.73 17.74 -30.40
C LYS A 129 17.88 18.35 -29.29
N GLY A 130 18.52 19.03 -28.35
CA GLY A 130 17.87 19.72 -27.24
C GLY A 130 18.92 20.30 -26.28
N GLU A 131 18.45 21.00 -25.25
CA GLU A 131 19.31 21.63 -24.25
C GLU A 131 18.86 21.20 -22.84
N ILE A 132 19.81 20.95 -21.95
CA ILE A 132 19.51 20.73 -20.53
C ILE A 132 19.35 22.10 -19.86
N ILE A 133 18.12 22.42 -19.47
CA ILE A 133 17.74 23.72 -18.90
C ILE A 133 17.91 23.77 -17.38
N HIS A 134 17.69 22.65 -16.69
CA HIS A 134 17.81 22.55 -15.24
C HIS A 134 18.44 21.23 -14.81
N VAL A 135 19.27 21.30 -13.78
CA VAL A 135 19.85 20.13 -13.10
C VAL A 135 19.48 20.19 -11.63
N ARG A 136 18.78 19.16 -11.15
CA ARG A 136 18.24 19.06 -9.79
C ARG A 136 18.83 17.84 -9.10
N PRO A 137 19.88 18.01 -8.28
CA PRO A 137 20.47 16.91 -7.52
C PRO A 137 19.55 16.49 -6.38
N GLY A 138 19.26 15.19 -6.31
CA GLY A 138 18.46 14.54 -5.27
C GLY A 138 19.28 13.62 -4.36
N PRO A 139 18.64 12.92 -3.42
CA PRO A 139 19.33 11.99 -2.52
C PRO A 139 19.82 10.70 -3.20
N VAL A 140 19.07 10.19 -4.19
CA VAL A 140 19.38 8.92 -4.87
C VAL A 140 19.69 9.12 -6.35
N VAL A 141 18.99 10.05 -7.00
CA VAL A 141 19.13 10.38 -8.43
C VAL A 141 19.30 11.88 -8.61
N THR A 142 19.86 12.27 -9.74
CA THR A 142 19.85 13.64 -10.24
C THR A 142 18.91 13.73 -11.43
N LEU A 143 18.00 14.71 -11.41
CA LEU A 143 17.09 15.01 -12.51
C LEU A 143 17.71 16.06 -13.43
N TYR A 144 17.88 15.71 -14.70
CA TYR A 144 18.25 16.62 -15.78
C TYR A 144 16.99 16.90 -16.61
N GLU A 145 16.59 18.17 -16.68
CA GLU A 145 15.44 18.57 -17.49
C GLU A 145 15.89 18.96 -18.90
N LEU A 146 15.55 18.12 -19.87
CA LEU A 146 15.80 18.34 -21.30
C LEU A 146 14.64 19.10 -21.93
N GLU A 147 14.93 20.23 -22.56
CA GLU A 147 14.02 20.86 -23.51
C GLU A 147 14.38 20.38 -24.94
N PRO A 148 13.58 19.50 -25.55
CA PRO A 148 13.88 18.97 -26.87
C PRO A 148 13.60 20.01 -27.96
N ALA A 149 14.37 19.96 -29.05
CA ALA A 149 14.12 20.80 -30.21
C ALA A 149 12.73 20.54 -30.82
N PRO A 150 12.08 21.54 -31.45
CA PRO A 150 10.78 21.38 -32.07
C PRO A 150 10.74 20.19 -33.05
N GLY A 151 9.68 19.38 -32.95
CA GLY A 151 9.48 18.20 -33.80
C GLY A 151 10.02 16.88 -33.25
N ILE A 152 10.81 16.91 -32.17
CA ILE A 152 11.24 15.68 -31.48
C ILE A 152 10.09 15.15 -30.60
N LYS A 153 9.66 13.91 -30.88
CA LYS A 153 8.63 13.22 -30.08
C LYS A 153 9.20 12.76 -28.74
N SER A 154 8.46 12.94 -27.66
CA SER A 154 8.82 12.45 -26.32
C SER A 154 9.09 10.94 -26.30
N SER A 155 8.30 10.16 -27.04
CA SER A 155 8.46 8.71 -27.17
C SER A 155 9.83 8.29 -27.69
N ARG A 156 10.48 9.12 -28.53
CA ARG A 156 11.83 8.84 -29.04
C ARG A 156 12.85 8.92 -27.92
N VAL A 157 12.81 9.99 -27.11
CA VAL A 157 13.75 10.17 -25.99
C VAL A 157 13.52 9.11 -24.91
N ILE A 158 12.25 8.78 -24.62
CA ILE A 158 11.89 7.71 -23.69
C ILE A 158 12.43 6.35 -24.16
N GLY A 159 12.40 6.09 -25.48
CA GLY A 159 12.93 4.86 -26.06
C GLY A 159 14.44 4.70 -25.97
N LEU A 160 15.18 5.79 -25.74
CA LEU A 160 16.65 5.81 -25.61
C LEU A 160 17.13 5.59 -24.17
N SER A 161 16.25 5.27 -23.22
CA SER A 161 16.61 5.11 -21.80
C SER A 161 17.82 4.19 -21.59
N ASP A 162 17.82 3.04 -22.25
CA ASP A 162 18.80 1.97 -22.02
C ASP A 162 20.14 2.34 -22.70
N ASP A 163 20.07 3.03 -23.84
CA ASP A 163 21.24 3.56 -24.54
C ASP A 163 21.88 4.75 -23.80
N ILE A 164 21.07 5.65 -23.24
CA ILE A 164 21.55 6.74 -22.38
C ILE A 164 22.24 6.16 -21.15
N ALA A 165 21.63 5.17 -20.48
CA ALA A 165 22.23 4.52 -19.32
C ALA A 165 23.62 3.93 -19.67
N ARG A 166 23.71 3.21 -20.80
CA ARG A 166 24.95 2.61 -21.28
C ARG A 166 26.02 3.66 -21.60
N SER A 167 25.68 4.71 -22.35
CA SER A 167 26.64 5.76 -22.73
C SER A 167 27.09 6.61 -21.54
N MET A 168 26.22 6.83 -20.56
CA MET A 168 26.53 7.55 -19.31
C MET A 168 27.19 6.66 -18.25
N SER A 169 27.46 5.38 -18.54
CA SER A 169 27.98 4.40 -17.57
C SER A 169 27.12 4.29 -16.29
N ALA A 170 25.81 4.48 -16.43
CA ALA A 170 24.84 4.38 -15.35
C ALA A 170 24.18 3.00 -15.32
N ILE A 171 23.81 2.54 -14.12
CA ILE A 171 23.13 1.24 -13.93
C ILE A 171 21.76 1.22 -14.61
N ALA A 172 21.03 2.33 -14.55
CA ALA A 172 19.76 2.53 -15.22
C ALA A 172 19.55 4.04 -15.44
N CYS A 173 18.71 4.38 -16.41
CA CYS A 173 18.27 5.74 -16.65
C CYS A 173 16.76 5.74 -16.82
N ARG A 174 16.06 6.61 -16.09
CA ARG A 174 14.62 6.78 -16.26
C ARG A 174 14.34 8.05 -17.03
N VAL A 175 13.52 7.95 -18.06
CA VAL A 175 13.14 9.08 -18.90
C VAL A 175 11.63 9.23 -18.86
N ALA A 176 11.15 10.37 -18.38
CA ALA A 176 9.72 10.64 -18.23
C ALA A 176 9.39 12.10 -18.52
N VAL A 177 8.16 12.37 -18.92
CA VAL A 177 7.71 13.76 -19.12
C VAL A 177 7.56 14.48 -17.78
N VAL A 178 7.98 15.74 -17.72
CA VAL A 178 7.82 16.57 -16.50
C VAL A 178 6.43 17.21 -16.52
N PRO A 179 5.54 16.90 -15.55
CA PRO A 179 4.17 17.40 -15.60
C PRO A 179 4.11 18.94 -15.51
N GLY A 180 3.36 19.55 -16.42
CA GLY A 180 3.16 21.02 -16.42
C GLY A 180 4.32 21.83 -16.99
N ARG A 181 5.36 21.18 -17.55
CA ARG A 181 6.48 21.83 -18.22
C ARG A 181 6.70 21.24 -19.61
N ASN A 182 7.25 22.03 -20.54
CA ASN A 182 7.68 21.55 -21.86
C ASN A 182 9.07 20.88 -21.78
N ALA A 183 9.26 19.99 -20.81
CA ALA A 183 10.55 19.36 -20.52
C ALA A 183 10.40 17.85 -20.34
N ILE A 184 11.44 17.12 -20.72
CA ILE A 184 11.61 15.68 -20.51
C ILE A 184 12.64 15.52 -19.39
N GLY A 185 12.24 14.85 -18.32
CA GLY A 185 13.11 14.54 -17.20
C GLY A 185 13.93 13.30 -17.50
N ILE A 186 15.24 13.44 -17.41
CA ILE A 186 16.22 12.35 -17.48
C ILE A 186 16.79 12.18 -16.07
N GLU A 187 16.44 11.07 -15.42
CA GLU A 187 16.82 10.76 -14.05
C GLU A 187 17.99 9.77 -14.05
N LEU A 188 19.18 10.25 -13.66
CA LEU A 188 20.40 9.45 -13.58
C LEU A 188 20.77 9.18 -12.11
N PRO A 189 21.23 7.96 -11.75
CA PRO A 189 21.67 7.64 -10.40
C PRO A 189 22.87 8.47 -9.97
N ASN A 190 22.89 8.89 -8.71
CA ASN A 190 24.08 9.46 -8.11
C ASN A 190 25.16 8.39 -7.91
N ALA A 191 26.42 8.79 -7.93
CA ALA A 191 27.55 7.89 -7.67
C ALA A 191 27.48 7.29 -6.25
N LYS A 192 27.14 8.12 -5.26
CA LYS A 192 26.82 7.68 -3.89
C LYS A 192 25.35 7.96 -3.59
N ARG A 193 24.56 6.91 -3.43
CA ARG A 193 23.13 7.01 -3.08
C ARG A 193 22.97 7.16 -1.58
N GLU A 194 22.15 8.11 -1.14
CA GLU A 194 21.80 8.27 0.26
C GLU A 194 20.70 7.27 0.67
N THR A 195 20.86 6.62 1.83
CA THR A 195 19.79 5.84 2.45
C THR A 195 18.77 6.79 3.07
N VAL A 196 17.50 6.64 2.70
CA VAL A 196 16.39 7.35 3.35
C VAL A 196 16.02 6.57 4.60
N TYR A 197 16.10 7.16 5.79
CA TYR A 197 15.76 6.47 7.04
C TYR A 197 14.31 6.74 7.45
N LEU A 198 13.61 5.72 7.96
CA LEU A 198 12.22 5.88 8.43
C LEU A 198 12.09 6.95 9.52
N ARG A 199 13.05 6.98 10.46
CA ARG A 199 13.12 7.99 11.53
C ARG A 199 13.09 9.40 10.98
N GLU A 200 13.78 9.66 9.87
CA GLU A 200 13.88 11.01 9.30
C GLU A 200 12.50 11.55 8.87
N ILE A 201 11.65 10.69 8.32
CA ILE A 201 10.30 11.07 7.90
C ILE A 201 9.39 11.14 9.13
N MET A 202 9.44 10.17 10.03
CA MET A 202 8.60 10.14 11.23
C MET A 202 8.91 11.30 12.20
N ALA A 203 10.17 11.72 12.27
CA ALA A 203 10.63 12.85 13.06
C ALA A 203 10.31 14.21 12.41
N SER A 204 9.86 14.23 11.16
CA SER A 204 9.57 15.47 10.45
C SER A 204 8.32 16.17 11.01
N ARG A 205 8.31 17.50 10.94
CA ARG A 205 7.12 18.31 11.27
C ARG A 205 5.93 17.94 10.39
N ASP A 206 6.16 17.59 9.13
CA ASP A 206 5.12 17.21 8.18
C ASP A 206 4.39 15.95 8.64
N PHE A 207 5.13 14.96 9.15
CA PHE A 207 4.56 13.75 9.72
C PHE A 207 3.91 13.98 11.08
N GLU A 208 4.49 14.80 11.96
CA GLU A 208 3.90 15.09 13.27
C GLU A 208 2.54 15.82 13.11
N THR A 209 2.46 16.80 12.21
CA THR A 209 1.30 17.69 12.08
C THR A 209 0.28 17.25 11.03
N THR A 210 0.51 16.14 10.32
CA THR A 210 -0.42 15.67 9.30
C THR A 210 -1.80 15.34 9.88
N LYS A 211 -2.83 15.74 9.13
CA LYS A 211 -4.25 15.44 9.41
C LYS A 211 -4.70 14.09 8.83
N ALA A 212 -3.78 13.35 8.21
CA ALA A 212 -4.05 12.02 7.68
C ALA A 212 -4.50 11.09 8.81
N LYS A 213 -5.58 10.33 8.56
CA LYS A 213 -6.15 9.40 9.54
C LYS A 213 -5.31 8.13 9.62
N LEU A 214 -4.96 7.60 8.45
CA LEU A 214 -4.10 6.43 8.32
C LEU A 214 -2.86 6.86 7.52
N ALA A 215 -2.01 7.64 8.20
CA ALA A 215 -0.84 8.24 7.59
C ALA A 215 0.26 7.19 7.34
N LEU A 216 0.75 7.10 6.11
CA LEU A 216 1.90 6.28 5.74
C LEU A 216 3.07 7.15 5.30
N ALA A 217 4.23 6.95 5.91
CA ALA A 217 5.49 7.57 5.51
C ALA A 217 6.06 6.81 4.30
N LEU A 218 5.68 7.21 3.08
CA LEU A 218 6.12 6.50 1.87
C LEU A 218 7.58 6.72 1.54
N GLY A 219 8.17 7.88 1.83
CA GLY A 219 9.55 8.13 1.45
C GLY A 219 9.86 9.58 1.17
N LYS A 220 10.82 9.79 0.28
CA LYS A 220 11.18 11.10 -0.25
C LYS A 220 10.97 11.19 -1.75
N THR A 221 10.61 12.36 -2.26
CA THR A 221 10.62 12.62 -3.69
C THR A 221 12.04 12.57 -4.25
N ILE A 222 12.17 12.63 -5.58
CA ILE A 222 13.46 12.81 -6.27
C ILE A 222 14.25 14.02 -5.76
N ASN A 223 13.58 15.06 -5.23
CA ASN A 223 14.23 16.25 -4.72
C ASN A 223 14.60 16.14 -3.23
N GLY A 224 14.09 15.12 -2.51
CA GLY A 224 14.33 14.91 -1.09
C GLY A 224 13.19 15.35 -0.15
N GLU A 225 12.06 15.82 -0.69
CA GLU A 225 10.90 16.23 0.11
C GLU A 225 10.15 15.01 0.66
N ALA A 226 9.67 15.08 1.91
CA ALA A 226 8.93 13.98 2.52
C ALA A 226 7.58 13.72 1.83
N VAL A 227 7.29 12.45 1.58
CA VAL A 227 6.04 11.97 0.97
C VAL A 227 5.25 11.22 2.02
N ILE A 228 4.15 11.82 2.45
CA ILE A 228 3.23 11.24 3.45
C ILE A 228 1.86 11.13 2.79
N VAL A 229 1.28 9.93 2.82
CA VAL A 229 -0.01 9.64 2.19
C VAL A 229 -1.04 9.18 3.22
N ASP A 230 -2.32 9.26 2.87
CA ASP A 230 -3.42 8.86 3.74
C ASP A 230 -4.24 7.76 3.06
N ILE A 231 -4.11 6.51 3.53
CA ILE A 231 -4.87 5.40 2.95
C ILE A 231 -6.36 5.53 3.23
N ALA A 232 -6.81 6.28 4.24
CA ALA A 232 -8.24 6.52 4.44
C ALA A 232 -8.89 7.27 3.27
N LYS A 233 -8.11 8.12 2.57
CA LYS A 233 -8.56 8.85 1.37
C LYS A 233 -8.41 8.02 0.09
N MET A 234 -7.53 7.03 0.12
CA MET A 234 -7.13 6.17 -0.99
C MET A 234 -7.23 4.71 -0.53
N PRO A 235 -8.45 4.17 -0.43
CA PRO A 235 -8.80 3.14 0.56
C PRO A 235 -8.07 1.81 0.40
N HIS A 236 -7.61 1.50 -0.81
CA HIS A 236 -6.95 0.24 -1.12
C HIS A 236 -5.70 0.50 -1.95
N VAL A 237 -4.62 -0.20 -1.60
CA VAL A 237 -3.30 -0.02 -2.19
C VAL A 237 -2.81 -1.35 -2.73
N LEU A 238 -2.41 -1.36 -4.00
CA LEU A 238 -1.72 -2.50 -4.63
C LEU A 238 -0.22 -2.21 -4.64
N VAL A 239 0.57 -3.09 -4.07
CA VAL A 239 2.04 -3.01 -3.98
C VAL A 239 2.65 -4.16 -4.76
N ALA A 240 3.56 -3.88 -5.67
CA ALA A 240 4.21 -4.94 -6.45
C ALA A 240 5.68 -4.65 -6.70
N GLY A 241 6.48 -5.70 -6.85
CA GLY A 241 7.91 -5.59 -7.13
C GLY A 241 8.63 -6.90 -6.98
N THR A 242 9.76 -7.06 -7.65
CA THR A 242 10.53 -8.32 -7.60
C THR A 242 11.23 -8.48 -6.25
N THR A 243 11.69 -9.69 -5.94
CA THR A 243 12.54 -9.95 -4.76
C THR A 243 13.74 -9.00 -4.73
N GLY A 244 14.07 -8.45 -3.57
CA GLY A 244 15.19 -7.50 -3.39
C GLY A 244 14.93 -6.06 -3.87
N SER A 245 13.75 -5.78 -4.46
CA SER A 245 13.40 -4.43 -4.92
C SER A 245 13.07 -3.44 -3.79
N GLY A 246 12.79 -3.94 -2.59
CA GLY A 246 12.40 -3.15 -1.41
C GLY A 246 10.94 -3.30 -0.98
N LYS A 247 10.14 -4.18 -1.63
CA LYS A 247 8.73 -4.44 -1.32
C LYS A 247 8.48 -4.71 0.18
N SER A 248 9.16 -5.70 0.76
CA SER A 248 8.93 -6.13 2.15
C SER A 248 9.31 -5.05 3.16
N VAL A 249 10.46 -4.40 2.97
CA VAL A 249 10.88 -3.24 3.78
C VAL A 249 9.83 -2.13 3.72
N ALA A 250 9.26 -1.86 2.54
CA ALA A 250 8.23 -0.85 2.41
C ALA A 250 6.94 -1.24 3.14
N ILE A 251 6.50 -2.50 3.07
CA ILE A 251 5.34 -2.99 3.85
C ILE A 251 5.59 -2.78 5.35
N ASN A 252 6.78 -3.12 5.85
CA ASN A 252 7.17 -2.85 7.23
C ASN A 252 7.11 -1.35 7.57
N THR A 253 7.62 -0.48 6.71
CA THR A 253 7.54 0.97 6.95
C THR A 253 6.11 1.50 6.96
N MET A 254 5.21 0.92 6.16
CA MET A 254 3.78 1.25 6.17
C MET A 254 3.12 0.81 7.48
N ILE A 255 3.37 -0.43 7.94
CA ILE A 255 2.85 -0.95 9.20
C ILE A 255 3.36 -0.09 10.37
N LEU A 256 4.66 0.17 10.44
CA LEU A 256 5.24 1.02 11.47
C LEU A 256 4.69 2.45 11.42
N SER A 257 4.38 2.99 10.24
CA SER A 257 3.74 4.32 10.14
C SER A 257 2.41 4.39 10.90
N LEU A 258 1.63 3.29 10.87
CA LEU A 258 0.38 3.18 11.62
C LEU A 258 0.65 2.99 13.12
N LEU A 259 1.56 2.07 13.47
CA LEU A 259 1.87 1.73 14.87
C LEU A 259 2.52 2.88 15.66
N TYR A 260 3.18 3.82 14.99
CA TYR A 260 3.73 5.04 15.62
C TYR A 260 2.71 6.15 15.86
N ARG A 261 1.48 5.99 15.37
CA ARG A 261 0.42 7.01 15.40
C ARG A 261 -0.89 6.55 16.01
N LEU A 262 -1.22 5.27 15.96
CA LEU A 262 -2.57 4.77 16.25
C LEU A 262 -2.51 3.72 17.35
N THR A 263 -3.38 3.86 18.35
CA THR A 263 -3.54 2.84 19.40
C THR A 263 -4.37 1.66 18.89
N PRO A 264 -4.38 0.51 19.59
CA PRO A 264 -5.24 -0.63 19.24
C PRO A 264 -6.75 -0.30 19.19
N GLN A 265 -7.18 0.71 19.94
CA GLN A 265 -8.58 1.19 19.93
C GLN A 265 -8.89 2.08 18.72
N GLU A 266 -7.88 2.65 18.07
CA GLU A 266 -8.03 3.50 16.90
C GLU A 266 -7.84 2.72 15.58
N CYS A 267 -6.94 1.73 15.58
CA CYS A 267 -6.61 0.92 14.41
C CYS A 267 -6.34 -0.53 14.80
N ARG A 268 -7.01 -1.45 14.12
CA ARG A 268 -6.84 -2.90 14.24
C ARG A 268 -6.32 -3.48 12.94
N LEU A 269 -5.55 -4.56 13.02
CA LEU A 269 -4.83 -5.15 11.90
C LEU A 269 -5.23 -6.61 11.68
N ILE A 270 -5.33 -7.00 10.42
CA ILE A 270 -5.39 -8.40 9.97
C ILE A 270 -4.20 -8.60 9.03
N MET A 271 -3.34 -9.56 9.34
CA MET A 271 -2.13 -9.84 8.57
C MET A 271 -2.21 -11.23 7.96
N ILE A 272 -1.97 -11.32 6.65
CA ILE A 272 -1.97 -12.56 5.88
C ILE A 272 -0.58 -12.73 5.27
N ASP A 273 0.13 -13.76 5.73
CA ASP A 273 1.50 -14.11 5.32
C ASP A 273 1.60 -15.61 5.05
N PRO A 274 1.29 -16.06 3.82
CA PRO A 274 1.31 -17.49 3.47
C PRO A 274 2.70 -18.11 3.50
N LYS A 275 3.78 -17.30 3.60
CA LYS A 275 5.16 -17.78 3.62
C LYS A 275 5.78 -17.75 5.02
N MET A 276 5.14 -17.11 5.99
CA MET A 276 5.63 -16.92 7.37
C MET A 276 6.97 -16.18 7.46
N LEU A 277 7.31 -15.36 6.47
CA LEU A 277 8.62 -14.71 6.39
C LEU A 277 8.59 -13.26 6.85
N GLU A 278 7.57 -12.51 6.43
CA GLU A 278 7.63 -11.04 6.46
C GLU A 278 6.79 -10.46 7.60
N LEU A 279 5.62 -11.03 7.88
CA LEU A 279 4.67 -10.49 8.86
C LEU A 279 4.62 -11.27 10.17
N SER A 280 5.20 -12.47 10.21
CA SER A 280 5.24 -13.32 11.40
C SER A 280 5.86 -12.62 12.63
N VAL A 281 6.78 -11.69 12.42
CA VAL A 281 7.38 -10.88 13.49
C VAL A 281 6.33 -10.11 14.32
N TYR A 282 5.23 -9.67 13.71
CA TYR A 282 4.19 -8.89 14.37
C TYR A 282 3.21 -9.73 15.20
N ASP A 283 3.29 -11.06 15.15
CA ASP A 283 2.35 -11.91 15.88
C ASP A 283 2.35 -11.59 17.38
N GLY A 284 1.18 -11.38 17.98
CA GLY A 284 1.06 -11.02 19.39
C GLY A 284 1.07 -9.52 19.72
N ILE A 285 1.17 -8.60 18.76
CA ILE A 285 0.95 -7.17 19.06
C ILE A 285 -0.53 -6.90 19.38
N PRO A 286 -0.85 -5.94 20.27
CA PRO A 286 -2.22 -5.67 20.70
C PRO A 286 -3.15 -5.17 19.59
N HIS A 287 -2.59 -4.69 18.47
CA HIS A 287 -3.37 -4.24 17.31
C HIS A 287 -3.98 -5.38 16.49
N LEU A 288 -3.49 -6.62 16.60
CA LEU A 288 -3.98 -7.74 15.82
C LEU A 288 -5.38 -8.20 16.26
N LEU A 289 -6.24 -8.52 15.27
CA LEU A 289 -7.56 -9.14 15.51
C LEU A 289 -7.51 -10.67 15.46
N THR A 290 -6.47 -11.23 14.88
CA THR A 290 -6.21 -12.66 14.73
C THR A 290 -4.70 -12.86 14.74
N PRO A 291 -4.18 -14.03 15.13
CA PRO A 291 -2.83 -14.41 14.79
C PRO A 291 -2.56 -14.22 13.29
N VAL A 292 -1.29 -14.02 12.93
CA VAL A 292 -0.91 -13.88 11.52
C VAL A 292 -1.40 -15.09 10.74
N VAL A 293 -2.20 -14.85 9.70
CA VAL A 293 -2.86 -15.91 8.94
C VAL A 293 -1.91 -16.46 7.89
N THR A 294 -1.56 -17.72 8.03
CA THR A 294 -0.57 -18.39 7.18
C THR A 294 -1.21 -19.38 6.20
N ASP A 295 -2.39 -19.89 6.53
CA ASP A 295 -3.11 -20.84 5.69
C ASP A 295 -3.98 -20.10 4.64
N PRO A 296 -3.88 -20.44 3.34
CA PRO A 296 -4.65 -19.77 2.30
C PRO A 296 -6.18 -19.91 2.44
N LYS A 297 -6.70 -21.03 2.97
CA LYS A 297 -8.14 -21.20 3.20
C LYS A 297 -8.59 -20.32 4.36
N LYS A 298 -7.83 -20.28 5.46
CA LYS A 298 -8.10 -19.35 6.57
C LYS A 298 -8.04 -17.89 6.13
N ALA A 299 -7.19 -17.55 5.16
CA ALA A 299 -7.17 -16.21 4.59
C ALA A 299 -8.48 -15.86 3.85
N VAL A 300 -9.11 -16.82 3.16
CA VAL A 300 -10.44 -16.65 2.57
C VAL A 300 -11.47 -16.35 3.66
N VAL A 301 -11.47 -17.13 4.74
CA VAL A 301 -12.37 -16.93 5.88
C VAL A 301 -12.19 -15.53 6.49
N ALA A 302 -10.95 -15.10 6.70
CA ALA A 302 -10.64 -13.77 7.24
C ALA A 302 -11.16 -12.63 6.33
N LEU A 303 -11.05 -12.79 5.01
CA LEU A 303 -11.56 -11.82 4.04
C LEU A 303 -13.10 -11.83 4.00
N LYS A 304 -13.74 -13.01 4.04
CA LYS A 304 -15.21 -13.14 4.17
C LYS A 304 -15.70 -12.49 5.45
N TRP A 305 -15.02 -12.71 6.58
CA TRP A 305 -15.33 -12.04 7.84
C TRP A 305 -15.21 -10.53 7.73
N THR A 306 -14.14 -10.03 7.08
CA THR A 306 -13.94 -8.59 6.87
C THR A 306 -15.09 -7.99 6.06
N VAL A 307 -15.62 -8.72 5.08
CA VAL A 307 -16.83 -8.33 4.33
C VAL A 307 -18.06 -8.28 5.25
N ARG A 308 -18.26 -9.28 6.12
CA ARG A 308 -19.38 -9.28 7.09
C ARG A 308 -19.29 -8.10 8.06
N GLU A 309 -18.10 -7.83 8.59
CA GLU A 309 -17.82 -6.68 9.45
C GLU A 309 -18.10 -5.36 8.73
N MET A 310 -17.70 -5.22 7.46
CA MET A 310 -18.04 -4.06 6.65
C MET A 310 -19.56 -3.81 6.60
N GLU A 311 -20.36 -4.86 6.36
CA GLU A 311 -21.81 -4.76 6.32
C GLU A 311 -22.42 -4.40 7.67
N ASP A 312 -21.93 -5.00 8.75
CA ASP A 312 -22.38 -4.69 10.10
C ASP A 312 -22.13 -3.22 10.44
N ARG A 313 -20.94 -2.70 10.10
CA ARG A 313 -20.63 -1.28 10.24
C ARG A 313 -21.58 -0.39 9.45
N TYR A 314 -21.96 -0.78 8.23
CA TYR A 314 -22.97 -0.06 7.47
C TYR A 314 -24.35 -0.05 8.15
N ARG A 315 -24.76 -1.17 8.75
CA ARG A 315 -26.01 -1.23 9.54
C ARG A 315 -25.94 -0.31 10.75
N LYS A 316 -24.85 -0.35 11.52
CA LYS A 316 -24.61 0.53 12.68
C LYS A 316 -24.62 2.01 12.28
N MET A 317 -23.93 2.38 11.21
CA MET A 317 -23.92 3.74 10.67
C MET A 317 -25.30 4.22 10.21
N SER A 318 -26.06 3.34 9.53
CA SER A 318 -27.43 3.62 9.11
C SER A 318 -28.37 3.83 10.30
N LYS A 319 -28.25 3.02 11.37
CA LYS A 319 -29.02 3.19 12.61
C LYS A 319 -28.78 4.55 13.28
N VAL A 320 -27.55 5.05 13.23
CA VAL A 320 -27.16 6.35 13.81
C VAL A 320 -27.42 7.53 12.85
N GLY A 321 -27.66 7.27 11.57
CA GLY A 321 -27.91 8.28 10.54
C GLY A 321 -26.64 8.98 10.03
N VAL A 322 -25.51 8.27 10.01
CA VAL A 322 -24.21 8.76 9.54
C VAL A 322 -23.75 8.02 8.29
N ARG A 323 -22.86 8.64 7.51
CA ARG A 323 -22.42 8.11 6.21
C ARG A 323 -21.06 7.40 6.23
N ASN A 324 -20.26 7.60 7.27
CA ASN A 324 -18.92 7.05 7.38
C ASN A 324 -18.51 6.86 8.85
N ILE A 325 -17.44 6.10 9.04
CA ILE A 325 -16.88 5.76 10.36
C ILE A 325 -16.49 7.00 11.17
N ASP A 326 -15.92 8.03 10.54
CA ASP A 326 -15.55 9.27 11.22
C ASP A 326 -16.78 9.95 11.84
N GLY A 327 -17.88 10.04 11.08
CA GLY A 327 -19.14 10.60 11.54
C GLY A 327 -19.78 9.75 12.64
N PHE A 328 -19.65 8.43 12.55
CA PHE A 328 -20.09 7.50 13.59
C PHE A 328 -19.33 7.73 14.89
N ASN A 329 -17.99 7.66 14.85
CA ASN A 329 -17.14 7.82 16.03
C ASN A 329 -17.32 9.21 16.66
N ALA A 330 -17.41 10.27 15.87
CA ALA A 330 -17.66 11.61 16.38
C ALA A 330 -19.00 11.72 17.13
N ARG A 331 -20.05 11.04 16.63
CA ARG A 331 -21.37 11.04 17.26
C ARG A 331 -21.40 10.21 18.54
N VAL A 332 -20.77 9.05 18.55
CA VAL A 332 -20.64 8.20 19.74
C VAL A 332 -19.85 8.93 20.84
N GLN A 333 -18.68 9.47 20.52
CA GLN A 333 -17.86 10.21 21.50
C GLN A 333 -18.58 11.45 22.05
N LEU A 334 -19.41 12.11 21.25
CA LEU A 334 -20.19 13.26 21.71
C LEU A 334 -21.33 12.82 22.65
N ALA A 335 -21.96 11.69 22.37
CA ALA A 335 -22.99 11.10 23.24
C ALA A 335 -22.39 10.65 24.58
N GLU A 336 -21.24 9.96 24.56
CA GLU A 336 -20.49 9.57 25.77
C GLU A 336 -20.12 10.79 26.63
N LYS A 337 -19.57 11.85 26.03
CA LYS A 337 -19.20 13.08 26.75
C LYS A 337 -20.40 13.78 27.40
N LYS A 338 -21.60 13.61 26.85
CA LYS A 338 -22.84 14.17 27.39
C LYS A 338 -23.58 13.22 28.34
N GLY A 339 -23.16 11.95 28.42
CA GLY A 339 -23.90 10.90 29.13
C GLY A 339 -25.26 10.58 28.48
N GLU A 340 -25.40 10.83 27.18
CA GLU A 340 -26.62 10.57 26.42
C GLU A 340 -26.56 9.17 25.79
N LYS A 341 -27.62 8.38 25.91
CA LYS A 341 -27.75 7.11 25.18
C LYS A 341 -28.30 7.38 23.78
N ILE A 342 -27.71 6.74 22.77
CA ILE A 342 -28.16 6.89 21.38
C ILE A 342 -29.37 5.96 21.17
N SER A 343 -30.58 6.51 21.18
CA SER A 343 -31.81 5.77 20.91
C SER A 343 -32.33 6.00 19.49
N ARG A 344 -32.89 4.98 18.85
CA ARG A 344 -33.60 5.10 17.58
C ARG A 344 -35.06 4.69 17.76
N THR A 345 -35.99 5.56 17.38
CA THR A 345 -37.41 5.20 17.32
C THR A 345 -37.71 4.64 15.94
N VAL A 346 -38.13 3.38 15.88
CA VAL A 346 -38.49 2.67 14.65
C VAL A 346 -39.98 2.33 14.67
N GLN A 347 -40.66 2.44 13.53
CA GLN A 347 -42.03 1.99 13.39
C GLN A 347 -42.03 0.46 13.26
N THR A 348 -42.53 -0.25 14.27
CA THR A 348 -42.51 -1.72 14.32
C THR A 348 -43.79 -2.35 13.78
N GLY A 349 -44.84 -1.55 13.52
CA GLY A 349 -46.04 -2.02 12.85
C GLY A 349 -47.20 -1.02 12.89
N PHE A 350 -48.40 -1.55 12.73
CA PHE A 350 -49.66 -0.84 12.94
C PHE A 350 -50.49 -1.62 13.96
N ASP A 351 -51.15 -0.91 14.86
CA ASP A 351 -52.09 -1.50 15.80
C ASP A 351 -53.26 -2.12 15.03
N ARG A 352 -53.54 -3.40 15.29
CA ARG A 352 -54.56 -4.18 14.57
C ARG A 352 -55.99 -3.72 14.88
N GLN A 353 -56.21 -2.95 15.93
CA GLN A 353 -57.53 -2.44 16.34
C GLN A 353 -57.76 -0.99 15.90
N THR A 354 -56.74 -0.14 15.95
CA THR A 354 -56.88 1.30 15.67
C THR A 354 -56.29 1.72 14.32
N GLY A 355 -55.41 0.92 13.71
CA GLY A 355 -54.71 1.25 12.48
C GLY A 355 -53.60 2.30 12.66
N GLU A 356 -53.28 2.69 13.89
CA GLU A 356 -52.24 3.67 14.19
C GLU A 356 -50.84 3.03 14.17
N ALA A 357 -49.83 3.81 13.79
CA ALA A 357 -48.45 3.33 13.73
C ALA A 357 -47.89 3.08 15.15
N ILE A 358 -47.35 1.88 15.38
CA ILE A 358 -46.66 1.53 16.63
C ILE A 358 -45.19 1.88 16.47
N TYR A 359 -44.68 2.68 17.39
CA TYR A 359 -43.28 3.08 17.45
C TYR A 359 -42.60 2.44 18.65
N GLU A 360 -41.45 1.80 18.42
CA GLU A 360 -40.60 1.24 19.47
C GLU A 360 -39.27 1.99 19.49
N THR A 361 -38.81 2.36 20.68
CA THR A 361 -37.53 3.03 20.88
C THR A 361 -36.48 1.98 21.26
N GLU A 362 -35.55 1.71 20.34
CA GLU A 362 -34.40 0.83 20.55
C GLU A 362 -33.22 1.67 21.08
N ASP A 363 -32.75 1.37 22.29
CA ASP A 363 -31.50 1.92 22.82
C ASP A 363 -30.31 1.19 22.18
N LEU A 364 -29.40 1.93 21.56
CA LEU A 364 -28.22 1.38 20.91
C LEU A 364 -27.01 1.56 21.83
N ASP A 365 -26.46 0.44 22.31
CA ASP A 365 -25.17 0.43 22.99
C ASP A 365 -24.07 0.43 21.93
N LEU A 366 -23.41 1.57 21.75
CA LEU A 366 -22.48 1.80 20.65
C LEU A 366 -21.15 2.32 21.20
N GLU A 367 -20.08 1.65 20.78
CA GLU A 367 -18.71 2.07 21.05
C GLU A 367 -18.07 2.61 19.76
N PRO A 368 -17.06 3.50 19.86
CA PRO A 368 -16.29 3.93 18.70
C PRO A 368 -15.65 2.74 17.98
N MET A 369 -15.77 2.71 16.66
CA MET A 369 -15.23 1.62 15.85
C MET A 369 -13.80 1.96 15.39
N PRO A 370 -12.81 1.05 15.55
CA PRO A 370 -11.46 1.27 15.04
C PRO A 370 -11.44 1.16 13.51
N TYR A 371 -10.47 1.82 12.86
CA TYR A 371 -10.13 1.45 11.49
C TYR A 371 -9.61 0.01 11.45
N ILE A 372 -9.87 -0.71 10.36
CA ILE A 372 -9.27 -2.03 10.13
C ILE A 372 -8.39 -1.93 8.89
N VAL A 373 -7.13 -2.35 9.01
CA VAL A 373 -6.23 -2.49 7.86
C VAL A 373 -5.90 -3.97 7.67
N VAL A 374 -6.26 -4.50 6.51
CA VAL A 374 -5.92 -5.85 6.07
C VAL A 374 -4.65 -5.77 5.23
N ILE A 375 -3.60 -6.48 5.63
CA ILE A 375 -2.32 -6.56 4.92
C ILE A 375 -2.14 -7.97 4.38
N ILE A 376 -1.98 -8.09 3.07
CA ILE A 376 -1.67 -9.34 2.37
C ILE A 376 -0.27 -9.20 1.80
N ASP A 377 0.72 -9.94 2.30
CA ASP A 377 2.10 -9.82 1.80
C ASP A 377 2.27 -10.38 0.38
N GLU A 378 1.68 -11.55 0.11
CA GLU A 378 1.82 -12.23 -1.18
C GLU A 378 0.48 -12.77 -1.67
N MET A 379 -0.25 -11.94 -2.41
CA MET A 379 -1.54 -12.30 -2.99
C MET A 379 -1.43 -13.47 -3.96
N ALA A 380 -0.32 -13.61 -4.69
CA ALA A 380 -0.17 -14.65 -5.69
C ALA A 380 -0.26 -16.06 -5.09
N ASP A 381 0.24 -16.26 -3.87
CA ASP A 381 0.14 -17.56 -3.18
C ASP A 381 -1.31 -17.89 -2.81
N LEU A 382 -2.12 -16.88 -2.47
CA LEU A 382 -3.55 -17.04 -2.22
C LEU A 382 -4.32 -17.32 -3.51
N MET A 383 -3.99 -16.61 -4.60
CA MET A 383 -4.65 -16.76 -5.90
C MET A 383 -4.47 -18.14 -6.51
N MET A 384 -3.33 -18.79 -6.25
CA MET A 384 -3.06 -20.15 -6.72
C MET A 384 -3.93 -21.22 -6.05
N VAL A 385 -4.41 -20.97 -4.82
CA VAL A 385 -5.19 -21.94 -4.05
C VAL A 385 -6.69 -21.65 -4.14
N ALA A 386 -7.08 -20.38 -3.96
CA ALA A 386 -8.48 -19.97 -3.83
C ALA A 386 -8.79 -18.66 -4.60
N GLY A 387 -8.26 -18.52 -5.83
CA GLY A 387 -8.29 -17.25 -6.56
C GLY A 387 -9.67 -16.63 -6.76
N LYS A 388 -10.72 -17.44 -7.02
CA LYS A 388 -12.08 -16.92 -7.22
C LYS A 388 -12.65 -16.29 -5.95
N ASP A 389 -12.49 -16.95 -4.80
CA ASP A 389 -13.02 -16.48 -3.53
C ASP A 389 -12.25 -15.26 -3.02
N ILE A 390 -10.92 -15.28 -3.17
CA ILE A 390 -10.05 -14.14 -2.84
C ILE A 390 -10.42 -12.93 -3.71
N GLU A 391 -10.50 -13.10 -5.03
CA GLU A 391 -10.86 -12.00 -5.95
C GLU A 391 -12.25 -11.45 -5.64
N GLY A 392 -13.24 -12.30 -5.38
CA GLY A 392 -14.60 -11.90 -5.02
C GLY A 392 -14.68 -11.11 -3.71
N ALA A 393 -14.01 -11.58 -2.65
CA ALA A 393 -13.98 -10.89 -1.36
C ALA A 393 -13.24 -9.55 -1.46
N VAL A 394 -12.07 -9.55 -2.10
CA VAL A 394 -11.26 -8.34 -2.32
C VAL A 394 -12.00 -7.32 -3.15
N GLN A 395 -12.70 -7.74 -4.21
CA GLN A 395 -13.51 -6.85 -5.04
C GLN A 395 -14.60 -6.18 -4.21
N ARG A 396 -15.34 -6.96 -3.39
CA ARG A 396 -16.42 -6.43 -2.56
C ARG A 396 -15.91 -5.43 -1.52
N LEU A 397 -14.81 -5.76 -0.85
CA LEU A 397 -14.13 -4.83 0.05
C LEU A 397 -13.72 -3.56 -0.71
N ALA A 398 -13.04 -3.70 -1.84
CA ALA A 398 -12.50 -2.56 -2.55
C ALA A 398 -13.57 -1.57 -3.06
N GLN A 399 -14.79 -2.05 -3.31
CA GLN A 399 -15.92 -1.24 -3.75
C GLN A 399 -16.62 -0.50 -2.59
N MET A 400 -16.71 -1.11 -1.41
CA MET A 400 -17.62 -0.65 -0.35
C MET A 400 -16.93 -0.36 1.00
N ALA A 401 -15.71 -0.83 1.24
CA ALA A 401 -15.07 -0.79 2.56
C ALA A 401 -14.68 0.63 3.05
N ARG A 402 -14.42 1.55 2.12
CA ARG A 402 -13.90 2.90 2.43
C ARG A 402 -14.67 3.63 3.53
N ALA A 403 -16.00 3.69 3.41
CA ALA A 403 -16.81 4.44 4.38
C ALA A 403 -16.94 3.71 5.72
N ALA A 404 -16.82 2.37 5.71
CA ALA A 404 -16.79 1.53 6.90
C ALA A 404 -15.43 1.56 7.63
N GLY A 405 -14.43 2.30 7.12
CA GLY A 405 -13.11 2.41 7.73
C GLY A 405 -12.27 1.14 7.61
N ILE A 406 -12.52 0.33 6.58
CA ILE A 406 -11.78 -0.89 6.29
C ILE A 406 -10.90 -0.64 5.05
N HIS A 407 -9.63 -0.99 5.14
CA HIS A 407 -8.61 -0.70 4.14
C HIS A 407 -7.80 -1.95 3.82
N VAL A 408 -7.37 -2.10 2.57
CA VAL A 408 -6.64 -3.29 2.12
C VAL A 408 -5.32 -2.86 1.48
N ILE A 409 -4.21 -3.35 2.02
CA ILE A 409 -2.88 -3.27 1.43
C ILE A 409 -2.57 -4.66 0.89
N MET A 410 -2.54 -4.76 -0.43
CA MET A 410 -2.28 -6.02 -1.12
C MET A 410 -0.92 -5.95 -1.77
N ALA A 411 -0.06 -6.91 -1.49
CA ALA A 411 1.26 -7.00 -2.07
C ALA A 411 1.45 -8.29 -2.88
N THR A 412 2.35 -8.23 -3.88
CA THR A 412 2.74 -9.38 -4.70
C THR A 412 4.15 -9.22 -5.24
N GLN A 413 4.93 -10.31 -5.26
CA GLN A 413 6.20 -10.36 -5.98
C GLN A 413 6.06 -10.87 -7.42
N ARG A 414 4.85 -11.32 -7.81
CA ARG A 414 4.53 -11.84 -9.14
C ARG A 414 3.57 -10.87 -9.85
N PRO A 415 4.09 -9.85 -10.55
CA PRO A 415 3.27 -8.86 -11.25
C PRO A 415 2.73 -9.36 -12.60
N SER A 416 2.14 -10.55 -12.63
CA SER A 416 1.51 -11.14 -13.82
C SER A 416 0.03 -10.77 -13.93
N VAL A 417 -0.54 -10.91 -15.12
CA VAL A 417 -1.96 -10.64 -15.39
C VAL A 417 -2.89 -11.60 -14.64
N ASP A 418 -2.40 -12.81 -14.35
CA ASP A 418 -3.16 -13.83 -13.62
C ASP A 418 -3.31 -13.50 -12.13
N VAL A 419 -2.37 -12.73 -11.57
CA VAL A 419 -2.43 -12.25 -10.18
C VAL A 419 -3.08 -10.88 -10.12
N ILE A 420 -2.64 -9.95 -10.97
CA ILE A 420 -3.15 -8.58 -11.04
C ILE A 420 -4.19 -8.50 -12.17
N THR A 421 -5.35 -9.11 -11.91
CA THR A 421 -6.46 -9.19 -12.87
C THR A 421 -7.02 -7.81 -13.21
N GLY A 422 -7.82 -7.73 -14.29
CA GLY A 422 -8.54 -6.50 -14.65
C GLY A 422 -9.45 -6.00 -13.52
N THR A 423 -10.10 -6.91 -12.80
CA THR A 423 -10.97 -6.62 -11.65
C THR A 423 -10.19 -5.99 -10.51
N ILE A 424 -9.02 -6.56 -10.16
CA ILE A 424 -8.16 -6.01 -9.11
C ILE A 424 -7.71 -4.60 -9.49
N LYS A 425 -7.25 -4.39 -10.72
CA LYS A 425 -6.83 -3.05 -11.20
C LYS A 425 -7.98 -2.05 -11.13
N ALA A 426 -9.19 -2.44 -11.52
CA ALA A 426 -10.35 -1.54 -11.51
C ALA A 426 -10.69 -1.03 -10.11
N ASN A 427 -10.46 -1.84 -9.06
CA ASN A 427 -10.83 -1.49 -7.69
C ASN A 427 -9.65 -1.01 -6.80
N PHE A 428 -8.41 -1.17 -7.25
CA PHE A 428 -7.20 -0.66 -6.59
C PHE A 428 -6.57 0.46 -7.43
N PRO A 429 -7.11 1.69 -7.36
CA PRO A 429 -6.60 2.81 -8.16
C PRO A 429 -5.27 3.36 -7.63
N THR A 430 -4.97 3.14 -6.35
CA THR A 430 -3.67 3.50 -5.77
C THR A 430 -2.71 2.34 -5.89
N ARG A 431 -1.58 2.59 -6.56
CA ARG A 431 -0.61 1.53 -6.89
C ARG A 431 0.80 1.99 -6.60
N ILE A 432 1.61 1.08 -6.07
CA ILE A 432 3.02 1.25 -5.79
C ILE A 432 3.75 0.14 -6.54
N SER A 433 4.62 0.52 -7.47
CA SER A 433 5.54 -0.42 -8.12
C SER A 433 6.95 -0.15 -7.65
N PHE A 434 7.58 -1.13 -7.04
CA PHE A 434 9.03 -1.20 -6.92
C PHE A 434 9.62 -1.70 -8.23
N GLN A 435 10.95 -1.85 -8.26
CA GLN A 435 11.66 -2.39 -9.41
C GLN A 435 11.05 -3.72 -9.86
N VAL A 436 10.85 -3.84 -11.17
CA VAL A 436 10.40 -5.05 -11.86
C VAL A 436 11.38 -5.40 -12.97
N THR A 437 11.30 -6.63 -13.51
CA THR A 437 12.25 -7.09 -14.53
C THR A 437 11.92 -6.58 -15.93
N SER A 438 10.65 -6.34 -16.25
CA SER A 438 10.23 -6.04 -17.62
C SER A 438 9.25 -4.88 -17.75
N LYS A 439 9.24 -4.28 -18.96
CA LYS A 439 8.25 -3.27 -19.38
C LYS A 439 6.81 -3.80 -19.36
N ILE A 440 6.63 -5.12 -19.45
CA ILE A 440 5.32 -5.77 -19.40
C ILE A 440 4.81 -5.74 -17.96
N ASP A 441 5.66 -6.12 -17.00
CA ASP A 441 5.31 -6.12 -15.57
C ASP A 441 4.98 -4.71 -15.07
N SER A 442 5.76 -3.70 -15.50
CA SER A 442 5.45 -2.29 -15.20
C SER A 442 4.06 -1.90 -15.70
N ARG A 443 3.70 -2.28 -16.93
CA ARG A 443 2.36 -2.03 -17.49
C ARG A 443 1.27 -2.80 -16.76
N THR A 444 1.55 -4.03 -16.32
CA THR A 444 0.60 -4.82 -15.54
C THR A 444 0.21 -4.09 -14.25
N ILE A 445 1.19 -3.49 -13.56
CA ILE A 445 0.94 -2.77 -12.29
C ILE A 445 0.40 -1.35 -12.55
N LEU A 446 1.16 -0.52 -13.25
CA LEU A 446 0.91 0.92 -13.35
C LEU A 446 0.04 1.31 -14.54
N GLY A 447 -0.08 0.43 -15.55
CA GLY A 447 -0.66 0.77 -16.87
C GLY A 447 0.36 1.39 -17.84
N GLU A 448 1.53 1.77 -17.35
CA GLU A 448 2.60 2.41 -18.12
C GLU A 448 3.97 1.77 -17.81
N GLN A 449 4.95 1.99 -18.68
CA GLN A 449 6.34 1.53 -18.48
C GLN A 449 7.11 2.48 -17.54
N GLY A 450 8.24 2.03 -17.00
CA GLY A 450 9.17 2.83 -16.22
C GLY A 450 9.55 2.23 -14.87
N ALA A 451 8.82 1.25 -14.35
CA ALA A 451 9.20 0.58 -13.12
C ALA A 451 10.41 -0.36 -13.31
N GLU A 452 10.63 -0.85 -14.53
CA GLU A 452 11.82 -1.62 -14.89
C GLU A 452 13.12 -0.78 -14.85
N GLN A 453 13.00 0.54 -14.86
CA GLN A 453 14.12 1.50 -14.81
C GLN A 453 14.45 1.94 -13.38
N LEU A 454 13.72 1.44 -12.38
CA LEU A 454 14.00 1.72 -10.96
C LEU A 454 15.29 1.05 -10.51
N LEU A 455 15.84 1.52 -9.41
CA LEU A 455 17.18 1.14 -8.92
C LEU A 455 17.19 0.01 -7.89
N GLY A 456 16.00 -0.49 -7.51
CA GLY A 456 15.82 -1.40 -6.38
C GLY A 456 15.98 -0.68 -5.04
N MET A 457 16.19 -1.43 -3.96
CA MET A 457 16.47 -0.89 -2.61
C MET A 457 15.46 0.17 -2.12
N GLY A 458 14.18 -0.04 -2.39
CA GLY A 458 13.09 0.86 -1.96
C GLY A 458 12.75 1.99 -2.94
N ASP A 459 13.45 2.09 -4.08
CA ASP A 459 13.07 2.99 -5.16
C ASP A 459 11.76 2.53 -5.82
N MET A 460 10.76 3.41 -5.89
CA MET A 460 9.41 3.07 -6.33
C MET A 460 8.74 4.16 -7.15
N LEU A 461 7.76 3.73 -7.94
CA LEU A 461 6.77 4.57 -8.60
C LEU A 461 5.45 4.46 -7.86
N TYR A 462 4.97 5.60 -7.36
CA TYR A 462 3.70 5.75 -6.67
C TYR A 462 2.68 6.42 -7.58
N MET A 463 1.52 5.79 -7.73
CA MET A 463 0.37 6.32 -8.45
C MET A 463 -0.81 6.47 -7.50
N ALA A 464 -1.24 7.71 -7.29
CA ALA A 464 -2.40 8.04 -6.47
C ALA A 464 -3.68 8.02 -7.31
N GLY A 465 -4.66 7.17 -6.97
CA GLY A 465 -6.01 7.25 -7.54
C GLY A 465 -6.10 7.10 -9.07
N GLY A 466 -5.19 6.33 -9.69
CA GLY A 466 -5.09 6.18 -11.14
C GLY A 466 -4.59 7.44 -11.88
N GLY A 467 -4.06 8.41 -11.13
CA GLY A 467 -3.55 9.67 -11.65
C GLY A 467 -2.09 9.59 -12.07
N ARG A 468 -1.36 10.69 -11.86
CA ARG A 468 0.04 10.81 -12.27
C ARG A 468 0.95 9.94 -11.40
N ILE A 469 1.96 9.36 -12.05
CA ILE A 469 3.02 8.62 -11.39
C ILE A 469 4.06 9.59 -10.83
N GLN A 470 4.44 9.38 -9.57
CA GLN A 470 5.51 10.09 -8.89
C GLN A 470 6.58 9.09 -8.45
N ARG A 471 7.86 9.39 -8.72
CA ARG A 471 8.97 8.59 -8.20
C ARG A 471 9.25 8.96 -6.74
N VAL A 472 9.34 7.94 -5.88
CA VAL A 472 9.55 8.07 -4.45
C VAL A 472 10.64 7.09 -4.02
N HIS A 473 11.55 7.54 -3.16
CA HIS A 473 12.57 6.72 -2.54
C HIS A 473 12.09 6.31 -1.16
N GLY A 474 11.73 5.02 -1.01
CA GLY A 474 11.19 4.44 0.20
C GLY A 474 12.16 4.53 1.38
N PRO A 475 11.66 4.72 2.60
CA PRO A 475 12.49 4.68 3.78
C PRO A 475 12.97 3.25 4.03
N PHE A 476 14.11 3.15 4.68
CA PHE A 476 14.69 1.92 5.17
C PHE A 476 14.38 1.77 6.66
N VAL A 477 14.05 0.53 7.03
CA VAL A 477 14.00 0.02 8.39
C VAL A 477 14.61 -1.38 8.38
N SER A 478 15.43 -1.72 9.36
CA SER A 478 16.00 -3.06 9.52
C SER A 478 15.10 -3.96 10.37
N ASP A 479 15.28 -5.27 10.25
CA ASP A 479 14.50 -6.25 11.02
C ASP A 479 14.71 -6.05 12.54
N ASP A 480 15.94 -5.80 12.98
CA ASP A 480 16.26 -5.46 14.38
C ASP A 480 15.49 -4.22 14.91
N GLU A 481 15.16 -3.26 14.03
CA GLU A 481 14.35 -2.10 14.42
C GLU A 481 12.89 -2.52 14.58
N VAL A 482 12.36 -3.29 13.63
CA VAL A 482 10.99 -3.84 13.68
C VAL A 482 10.79 -4.68 14.94
N GLU A 483 11.71 -5.61 15.22
CA GLU A 483 11.64 -6.49 16.39
C GLU A 483 11.63 -5.72 17.71
N ARG A 484 12.48 -4.70 17.86
CA ARG A 484 12.50 -3.85 19.06
C ARG A 484 11.19 -3.10 19.26
N ILE A 485 10.60 -2.59 18.18
CA ILE A 485 9.31 -1.89 18.23
C ILE A 485 8.19 -2.86 18.60
N VAL A 486 8.16 -4.04 17.97
CA VAL A 486 7.18 -5.08 18.27
C VAL A 486 7.29 -5.55 19.72
N ALA A 487 8.50 -5.77 20.23
CA ALA A 487 8.73 -6.16 21.61
C ALA A 487 8.18 -5.11 22.59
N HIS A 488 8.41 -3.82 22.33
CA HIS A 488 7.82 -2.73 23.11
C HIS A 488 6.28 -2.76 23.11
N LEU A 489 5.66 -3.02 21.95
CA LEU A 489 4.21 -3.10 21.82
C LEU A 489 3.61 -4.29 22.58
N LYS A 490 4.27 -5.45 22.53
CA LYS A 490 3.86 -6.67 23.25
C LYS A 490 3.88 -6.52 24.77
N LEU A 491 4.76 -5.67 25.30
CA LEU A 491 4.83 -5.38 26.73
C LEU A 491 3.63 -4.58 27.25
N GLN A 492 2.86 -3.94 26.36
CA GLN A 492 1.75 -3.06 26.75
C GLN A 492 0.39 -3.74 26.77
N GLY A 493 0.27 -4.94 26.21
CA GLY A 493 -0.98 -5.68 26.20
C GLY A 493 -0.93 -6.90 25.31
N VAL A 494 -1.86 -7.82 25.57
CA VAL A 494 -2.12 -8.98 24.72
C VAL A 494 -3.23 -8.65 23.72
N PRO A 495 -3.18 -9.19 22.50
CA PRO A 495 -4.25 -9.02 21.54
C PRO A 495 -5.52 -9.76 21.96
N GLU A 496 -6.66 -9.13 21.69
CA GLU A 496 -7.98 -9.73 21.81
C GLU A 496 -8.34 -10.39 20.48
N TYR A 497 -7.91 -11.64 20.31
CA TYR A 497 -8.18 -12.38 19.08
C TYR A 497 -9.67 -12.75 18.96
N LEU A 498 -10.18 -12.66 17.73
CA LEU A 498 -11.54 -13.04 17.37
C LEU A 498 -11.48 -14.34 16.57
N ASP A 499 -11.83 -15.46 17.20
CA ASP A 499 -11.78 -16.81 16.59
C ASP A 499 -12.60 -16.89 15.28
N ALA A 500 -13.73 -16.17 15.23
CA ALA A 500 -14.63 -16.07 14.08
C ALA A 500 -14.00 -15.46 12.80
N ILE A 501 -12.77 -14.92 12.89
CA ILE A 501 -12.02 -14.43 11.72
C ILE A 501 -11.41 -15.61 10.94
N THR A 502 -11.08 -16.71 11.62
CA THR A 502 -10.35 -17.83 11.01
C THR A 502 -11.09 -19.16 11.01
N GLU A 503 -12.17 -19.27 11.78
CA GLU A 503 -13.07 -20.43 11.79
C GLU A 503 -14.16 -20.25 10.71
N ASP A 504 -14.29 -21.22 9.80
CA ASP A 504 -15.34 -21.19 8.77
C ASP A 504 -16.65 -21.70 9.39
N ASP A 505 -17.69 -20.86 9.38
CA ASP A 505 -19.02 -21.27 9.86
C ASP A 505 -19.69 -22.26 8.89
N ASP A 506 -19.18 -22.35 7.65
CA ASP A 506 -19.76 -23.15 6.56
C ASP A 506 -19.29 -24.64 6.60
N GLU A 507 -18.24 -25.00 7.37
CA GLU A 507 -17.73 -26.39 7.44
C GLU A 507 -18.62 -27.32 8.27
N ASP A 508 -19.53 -26.80 9.09
CA ASP A 508 -20.45 -27.61 9.92
C ASP A 508 -21.72 -28.09 9.17
N ASP A 509 -21.98 -27.59 7.95
CA ASP A 509 -23.15 -27.98 7.12
C ASP A 509 -22.86 -29.12 6.12
N GLU A 510 -21.58 -29.47 5.87
CA GLU A 510 -21.21 -30.50 4.87
C GLU A 510 -21.04 -31.92 5.44
N ASP A 511 -21.08 -32.13 6.77
CA ASP A 511 -20.83 -33.45 7.40
C ASP A 511 -22.10 -34.18 7.93
N GLU A 512 -23.32 -33.71 7.59
CA GLU A 512 -24.58 -34.47 7.82
C GLU A 512 -25.00 -35.34 6.63
N GLY A 513 -24.01 -35.88 5.90
CA GLY A 513 -24.20 -36.45 4.57
C GLY A 513 -23.95 -37.96 4.39
N SER A 514 -23.63 -38.77 5.42
CA SER A 514 -23.48 -40.22 5.19
C SER A 514 -23.42 -41.06 6.47
N GLY A 515 -24.40 -41.95 6.65
CA GLY A 515 -24.30 -42.98 7.70
C GLY A 515 -25.58 -43.74 8.06
N LYS A 516 -26.35 -44.23 7.09
CA LYS A 516 -27.45 -45.18 7.36
C LYS A 516 -26.93 -46.62 7.28
N GLY A 517 -26.85 -47.32 8.41
CA GLY A 517 -26.87 -48.79 8.47
C GLY A 517 -26.02 -49.43 9.56
N GLY A 518 -26.66 -50.23 10.44
CA GLY A 518 -25.97 -51.29 11.19
C GLY A 518 -26.44 -51.48 12.63
N SER A 519 -27.25 -52.51 12.86
CA SER A 519 -27.75 -53.01 14.16
C SER A 519 -26.65 -53.69 15.01
N GLY A 520 -26.71 -53.55 16.34
CA GLY A 520 -26.04 -54.45 17.29
C GLY A 520 -26.05 -53.94 18.74
N GLY A 521 -26.82 -54.57 19.62
CA GLY A 521 -27.08 -54.11 20.99
C GLY A 521 -25.98 -54.37 22.03
N GLY A 522 -26.03 -53.60 23.12
CA GLY A 522 -25.29 -53.82 24.37
C GLY A 522 -25.56 -52.66 25.34
N GLY A 523 -26.20 -52.94 26.47
CA GLY A 523 -26.81 -51.94 27.35
C GLY A 523 -25.86 -50.95 28.02
N GLY A 524 -26.20 -49.67 27.86
CA GLY A 524 -25.84 -48.52 28.68
C GLY A 524 -26.88 -47.44 28.37
N GLY A 525 -27.42 -46.74 29.37
CA GLY A 525 -28.56 -45.83 29.20
C GLY A 525 -28.37 -44.86 28.03
N ASN A 526 -29.25 -44.95 27.03
CA ASN A 526 -29.16 -44.17 25.80
C ASN A 526 -29.71 -42.76 26.06
N PHE A 527 -28.82 -41.82 26.43
CA PHE A 527 -29.18 -40.41 26.63
C PHE A 527 -29.58 -39.71 25.30
N GLU A 528 -29.29 -40.34 24.15
CA GLU A 528 -29.62 -39.81 22.81
C GLU A 528 -31.13 -39.84 22.47
N ASP A 529 -31.94 -40.69 23.14
CA ASP A 529 -33.39 -40.79 22.94
C ASP A 529 -34.21 -40.10 24.06
N SER A 530 -33.58 -39.28 24.92
CA SER A 530 -34.26 -38.61 26.03
C SER A 530 -34.97 -37.32 25.58
N ASP A 531 -36.24 -37.15 26.00
CA ASP A 531 -37.02 -35.91 25.81
C ASP A 531 -36.55 -34.77 26.75
N ASP A 532 -35.65 -35.02 27.70
CA ASP A 532 -35.10 -34.00 28.61
C ASP A 532 -33.92 -33.25 27.96
N PRO A 533 -33.99 -31.91 27.80
CA PRO A 533 -32.88 -31.09 27.31
C PRO A 533 -31.58 -31.21 28.10
N TYR A 534 -31.64 -31.65 29.37
CA TYR A 534 -30.45 -31.90 30.17
C TYR A 534 -29.67 -33.14 29.67
N ASP A 535 -30.37 -34.24 29.43
CA ASP A 535 -29.79 -35.51 28.99
C ASP A 535 -29.18 -35.38 27.59
N GLN A 536 -29.86 -34.65 26.70
CA GLN A 536 -29.35 -34.32 25.36
C GLN A 536 -28.05 -33.49 25.44
N ALA A 537 -27.99 -32.54 26.38
CA ALA A 537 -26.79 -31.74 26.59
C ALA A 537 -25.63 -32.58 27.12
N VAL A 538 -25.89 -33.54 28.01
CA VAL A 538 -24.87 -34.46 28.54
C VAL A 538 -24.33 -35.34 27.43
N ALA A 539 -25.22 -35.92 26.60
CA ALA A 539 -24.82 -36.75 25.46
C ALA A 539 -23.92 -35.97 24.47
N VAL A 540 -24.29 -34.73 24.14
CA VAL A 540 -23.48 -33.84 23.28
C VAL A 540 -22.10 -33.58 23.88
N VAL A 541 -22.01 -33.27 25.17
CA VAL A 541 -20.74 -32.97 25.83
C VAL A 541 -19.81 -34.18 25.86
N LEU A 542 -20.35 -35.37 26.12
CA LEU A 542 -19.57 -36.62 26.17
C LEU A 542 -19.13 -37.11 24.79
N ARG A 543 -19.95 -36.88 23.76
CA ARG A 543 -19.65 -37.24 22.38
C ARG A 543 -18.62 -36.30 21.75
N ASP A 544 -18.79 -34.99 21.96
CA ASP A 544 -18.03 -33.98 21.24
C ASP A 544 -16.81 -33.44 22.04
N GLY A 545 -16.63 -33.91 23.28
CA GLY A 545 -15.48 -33.56 24.14
C GLY A 545 -15.41 -32.08 24.54
N LYS A 546 -16.50 -31.32 24.34
CA LYS A 546 -16.54 -29.85 24.50
C LYS A 546 -17.64 -29.45 25.48
N ALA A 547 -17.25 -28.80 26.58
CA ALA A 547 -18.19 -28.26 27.57
C ALA A 547 -18.05 -26.74 27.71
N SER A 548 -18.98 -25.98 27.13
CA SER A 548 -19.15 -24.54 27.40
C SER A 548 -20.61 -24.11 27.24
N THR A 549 -20.99 -23.01 27.90
CA THR A 549 -22.34 -22.45 27.85
C THR A 549 -22.76 -22.12 26.42
N SER A 550 -21.88 -21.45 25.66
CA SER A 550 -22.13 -21.07 24.26
C SER A 550 -22.18 -22.28 23.34
N TYR A 551 -21.46 -23.36 23.66
CA TYR A 551 -21.47 -24.60 22.87
C TYR A 551 -22.82 -25.32 22.98
N ILE A 552 -23.30 -25.53 24.22
CA ILE A 552 -24.62 -26.11 24.50
C ILE A 552 -25.75 -25.25 23.93
N GLN A 553 -25.60 -23.92 24.01
CA GLN A 553 -26.55 -22.97 23.44
C GLN A 553 -26.76 -23.18 21.93
N ARG A 554 -25.66 -23.34 21.18
CA ARG A 554 -25.69 -23.55 19.73
C ARG A 554 -26.22 -24.94 19.37
N ARG A 555 -25.73 -25.99 20.03
CA ARG A 555 -26.08 -27.38 19.67
C ARG A 555 -27.54 -27.73 19.95
N LEU A 556 -28.14 -27.17 21.00
CA LEU A 556 -29.54 -27.43 21.36
C LEU A 556 -30.51 -26.32 20.94
N GLY A 557 -30.03 -25.24 20.31
CA GLY A 557 -30.88 -24.11 19.88
C GLY A 557 -31.63 -23.43 21.04
N ILE A 558 -31.09 -23.50 22.26
CA ILE A 558 -31.72 -22.95 23.47
C ILE A 558 -31.12 -21.58 23.82
N GLY A 559 -31.84 -20.75 24.59
CA GLY A 559 -31.33 -19.44 25.03
C GLY A 559 -30.18 -19.55 26.04
N TYR A 560 -29.30 -18.52 26.09
CA TYR A 560 -28.10 -18.48 26.93
C TYR A 560 -28.35 -18.83 28.41
N ASN A 561 -29.37 -18.24 29.04
CA ASN A 561 -29.70 -18.51 30.45
C ASN A 561 -30.06 -19.98 30.71
N ARG A 562 -30.68 -20.63 29.72
CA ARG A 562 -31.05 -22.05 29.80
C ARG A 562 -29.83 -22.94 29.62
N ALA A 563 -28.96 -22.61 28.67
CA ALA A 563 -27.67 -23.30 28.48
C ALA A 563 -26.75 -23.15 29.71
N ALA A 564 -26.72 -21.96 30.33
CA ALA A 564 -25.95 -21.70 31.54
C ALA A 564 -26.44 -22.56 32.71
N SER A 565 -27.76 -22.62 32.92
CA SER A 565 -28.38 -23.43 33.97
C SER A 565 -28.08 -24.93 33.80
N ILE A 566 -28.06 -25.42 32.56
CA ILE A 566 -27.74 -26.82 32.23
C ILE A 566 -26.28 -27.12 32.54
N ILE A 567 -25.36 -26.25 32.13
CA ILE A 567 -23.92 -26.38 32.39
C ILE A 567 -23.59 -26.28 33.88
N GLU A 568 -24.25 -25.40 34.62
CA GLU A 568 -24.11 -25.32 36.08
C GLU A 568 -24.63 -26.56 36.80
N LYS A 569 -25.68 -27.19 36.26
CA LYS A 569 -26.21 -28.46 36.77
C LYS A 569 -25.21 -29.60 36.51
N MET A 570 -24.59 -29.65 35.33
CA MET A 570 -23.52 -30.62 35.01
C MET A 570 -22.29 -30.45 35.91
N GLU A 571 -21.94 -29.22 36.28
CA GLU A 571 -20.85 -28.93 37.22
C GLU A 571 -21.18 -29.45 38.63
N LYS A 572 -22.41 -29.20 39.12
CA LYS A 572 -22.87 -29.70 40.42
C LYS A 572 -22.93 -31.23 40.47
N GLU A 573 -23.24 -31.87 39.36
CA GLU A 573 -23.30 -33.33 39.23
C GLU A 573 -21.92 -33.96 38.95
N GLY A 574 -20.87 -33.15 38.82
CA GLY A 574 -19.49 -33.64 38.64
C GLY A 574 -19.19 -34.21 37.25
N ILE A 575 -20.01 -33.87 36.24
CA ILE A 575 -19.78 -34.24 34.83
C ILE A 575 -18.72 -33.32 34.21
N VAL A 576 -18.72 -32.04 34.59
CA VAL A 576 -17.78 -31.03 34.11
C VAL A 576 -17.17 -30.26 35.29
N GLY A 577 -15.94 -29.78 35.14
CA GLY A 577 -15.22 -28.97 36.12
C GLY A 577 -15.60 -27.48 36.08
N PRO A 578 -14.92 -26.66 36.90
CA PRO A 578 -15.11 -25.22 36.91
C PRO A 578 -14.70 -24.59 35.58
N ALA A 579 -15.32 -23.46 35.24
CA ALA A 579 -15.01 -22.73 34.01
C ALA A 579 -13.59 -22.14 34.05
N ASN A 580 -12.85 -22.29 32.96
CA ASN A 580 -11.59 -21.59 32.75
C ASN A 580 -11.82 -20.14 32.25
N HIS A 581 -10.75 -19.38 32.02
CA HIS A 581 -10.81 -17.99 31.56
C HIS A 581 -11.54 -17.79 30.20
N ALA A 582 -11.73 -18.86 29.42
CA ALA A 582 -12.44 -18.85 28.14
C ALA A 582 -13.86 -19.45 28.24
N GLY A 583 -14.36 -19.73 29.44
CA GLY A 583 -15.68 -20.34 29.66
C GLY A 583 -15.77 -21.81 29.25
N LYS A 584 -14.65 -22.46 28.90
CA LYS A 584 -14.58 -23.91 28.67
C LYS A 584 -14.38 -24.63 30.00
N ARG A 585 -14.97 -25.81 30.13
CA ARG A 585 -14.95 -26.65 31.33
C ARG A 585 -14.32 -27.99 30.98
N GLU A 586 -13.50 -28.50 31.89
CA GLU A 586 -12.91 -29.84 31.78
C GLU A 586 -14.00 -30.90 31.98
N ILE A 587 -13.98 -32.00 31.22
CA ILE A 587 -14.95 -33.09 31.39
C ILE A 587 -14.34 -34.09 32.38
N LEU A 588 -15.06 -34.39 33.47
CA LEU A 588 -14.55 -35.16 34.61
C LEU A 588 -14.96 -36.64 34.58
N VAL A 589 -15.77 -37.03 33.59
CA VAL A 589 -16.25 -38.39 33.39
C VAL A 589 -15.60 -39.01 32.15
N PRO A 590 -15.39 -40.34 32.12
CA PRO A 590 -14.76 -41.02 30.98
C PRO A 590 -15.57 -40.80 29.70
N THR A 591 -14.87 -40.33 28.66
CA THR A 591 -15.46 -40.10 27.33
C THR A 591 -15.31 -41.34 26.45
N GLU A 592 -16.00 -41.38 25.30
CA GLU A 592 -15.86 -42.48 24.34
C GLU A 592 -14.43 -42.57 23.75
N GLU A 593 -13.67 -41.47 23.77
CA GLU A 593 -12.24 -41.42 23.39
C GLU A 593 -11.32 -42.13 24.41
N ASP A 594 -11.73 -42.23 25.68
CA ASP A 594 -10.94 -42.89 26.74
C ASP A 594 -11.07 -44.43 26.72
N LYS A 595 -11.89 -44.99 25.83
CA LYS A 595 -12.15 -46.44 25.72
C LYS A 595 -11.31 -47.17 24.66
N PHE A 596 -10.34 -46.50 24.02
CA PHE A 596 -9.46 -47.11 23.01
C PHE A 596 -7.99 -47.21 23.44
#